data_AF-A0A968W193-F1
#
_entry.id   AF-A0A968W193-F1
#
_cell.length_a   1.000
_cell.length_b   1.000
_cell.length_c   1.000
_cell.angle_alpha   90.00
_cell.angle_beta   90.00
_cell.angle_gamma   90.00
#
_symmetry.space_group_name_H-M   'P 1'
#
loop_
_entity.id
_entity.type
_entity.pdbx_description
1 polymer ?
#
loop_
_entity_poly.entity_id
_entity_poly.type
_entity_poly.pdbx_seq_one_letter_code
_entity_poly.pdbx_strand_id
1 'polypeptide(L)' 'MDFYFEYLNTASSKIIYQLIRSLAEISLEPKEVLFTWYYDPGDFDLRDMGHELLDGLECPFQIVEKSEME' A
#
# COMPACT_ATOMS: atom_id res chain seq x y z
N MET A 1 1.05 -9.40 -0.04
CA MET A 1 0.95 -8.87 1.34
C MET A 1 -0.18 -7.88 1.35
N ASP A 2 -1.14 -8.07 2.25
CA ASP A 2 -2.40 -7.34 2.24
C ASP A 2 -2.46 -6.31 3.36
N PHE A 3 -2.81 -5.08 3.02
CA PHE A 3 -2.91 -3.95 3.95
C PHE A 3 -4.32 -3.40 3.98
N TYR A 4 -4.92 -3.42 5.16
CA TYR A 4 -6.24 -2.86 5.43
C TYR A 4 -6.07 -1.73 6.45
N PHE A 5 -6.31 -0.51 6.01
CA PHE A 5 -6.29 0.66 6.88
C PHE A 5 -7.68 1.28 6.93
N GLU A 6 -8.07 1.78 8.10
CA GLU A 6 -9.29 2.58 8.27
C GLU A 6 -8.97 4.08 8.34
N TYR A 7 -7.74 4.42 8.72
CA TYR A 7 -7.25 5.79 8.81
C TYR A 7 -5.73 5.80 8.91
N LEU A 8 -5.09 6.73 8.20
CA LEU A 8 -3.67 7.04 8.37
C LEU A 8 -3.49 8.56 8.44
N ASN A 9 -2.66 8.98 9.39
CA ASN A 9 -2.20 10.37 9.47
C ASN A 9 -0.78 10.48 8.93
N THR A 10 -0.28 11.71 8.78
CA THR A 10 1.06 11.99 8.23
C THR A 10 2.20 11.25 8.93
N ALA A 11 2.14 11.05 10.25
CA ALA A 11 3.19 10.33 10.97
C ALA A 11 3.12 8.82 10.68
N SER A 12 1.91 8.25 10.70
CA SER A 12 1.69 6.84 10.38
C SER A 12 2.08 6.52 8.94
N SER A 13 1.68 7.34 7.97
CA SER A 13 2.00 7.12 6.54
C SER A 13 3.51 7.12 6.28
N LYS A 14 4.28 7.98 6.97
CA LYS A 14 5.76 7.98 6.89
C LYS A 14 6.37 6.67 7.39
N ILE A 15 5.84 6.11 8.47
CA ILE A 15 6.34 4.85 9.03
C ILE A 15 5.98 3.68 8.10
N ILE A 16 4.75 3.66 7.58
CA ILE A 16 4.31 2.64 6.61
C ILE A 16 5.17 2.70 5.34
N TYR A 17 5.44 3.88 4.79
CA TYR A 17 6.36 4.03 3.66
C TYR A 17 7.74 3.42 3.93
N GLN A 18 8.33 3.74 5.09
CA GLN A 18 9.65 3.20 5.46
C GLN A 18 9.62 1.67 5.60
N LEU A 19 8.54 1.11 6.15
CA LEU A 19 8.36 -0.33 6.28
C LEU A 19 8.29 -1.00 4.90
N ILE A 20 7.41 -0.52 4.02
CA ILE A 20 7.24 -1.10 2.68
C ILE A 20 8.53 -0.96 1.86
N ARG A 21 9.20 0.19 1.93
CA ARG A 21 10.50 0.40 1.31
C ARG A 21 11.56 -0.58 1.80
N SER A 22 11.66 -0.77 3.12
CA SER A 22 12.63 -1.70 3.71
C SER A 22 12.35 -3.14 3.27
N LEU A 23 11.07 -3.53 3.17
CA LEU A 23 10.67 -4.83 2.67
C LEU A 23 11.00 -5.02 1.19
N ALA A 24 10.77 -3.98 0.37
CA ALA A 24 11.14 -3.99 -1.05
C ALA A 24 12.66 -4.09 -1.27
N GLU A 25 13.47 -3.42 -0.44
CA GLU A 25 14.93 -3.46 -0.51
C GLU A 25 15.53 -4.80 -0.04
N ILE A 26 14.90 -5.48 0.93
CA ILE A 26 15.36 -6.78 1.45
C ILE A 26 14.97 -7.93 0.52
N SER A 27 13.92 -7.76 -0.28
CA SER A 27 13.48 -8.77 -1.24
C SER A 27 14.58 -9.00 -2.29
N LEU A 28 15.24 -10.17 -2.23
CA LEU A 28 16.32 -10.58 -3.14
C LEU A 28 15.88 -10.58 -4.62
N GLU A 29 14.56 -10.73 -4.85
CA GLU A 29 13.92 -10.50 -6.13
C GLU A 29 12.70 -9.58 -5.93
N PRO A 30 12.74 -8.30 -6.33
CA PRO A 30 11.65 -7.34 -6.12
C PRO A 30 10.31 -7.75 -6.75
N LYS A 31 10.25 -8.88 -7.47
CA LYS A 31 9.05 -9.47 -8.08
C LYS A 31 8.34 -10.50 -7.21
N GLU A 32 8.92 -10.96 -6.09
CA GLU A 32 8.27 -11.99 -5.27
C GLU A 32 7.18 -11.44 -4.35
N VAL A 33 7.22 -10.15 -4.00
CA VAL A 33 6.28 -9.55 -3.04
C VAL A 33 5.35 -8.58 -3.73
N LEU A 34 4.11 -9.01 -3.98
CA LEU A 34 3.01 -8.13 -4.41
C LEU A 34 2.38 -7.44 -3.19
N PHE A 35 2.36 -6.11 -3.20
CA PHE A 35 1.67 -5.31 -2.18
C PHE A 35 0.23 -5.01 -2.61
N THR A 36 -0.74 -5.37 -1.78
CA THR A 36 -2.16 -5.08 -2.03
C THR A 36 -2.65 -4.09 -0.99
N TRP A 37 -3.12 -2.94 -1.45
CA TRP A 37 -3.71 -1.90 -0.62
C TRP A 37 -5.22 -1.91 -0.76
N TYR A 38 -5.92 -2.13 0.34
CA TYR A 38 -7.38 -2.15 0.35
C TYR A 38 -7.94 -0.86 0.92
N TYR A 39 -8.96 -0.32 0.26
CA TYR A 39 -9.68 0.86 0.71
C TYR A 39 -11.20 0.61 0.69
N ASP A 40 -11.94 1.34 1.53
CA ASP A 40 -13.39 1.24 1.59
C ASP A 40 -14.06 2.04 0.45
N PRO A 41 -15.24 1.61 -0.04
CA PRO A 41 -15.95 2.34 -1.09
C PRO A 41 -16.23 3.79 -0.69
N GLY A 42 -15.79 4.72 -1.53
CA GLY A 42 -15.93 6.16 -1.29
C GLY A 42 -14.83 6.78 -0.42
N ASP A 43 -13.88 6.00 0.10
CA ASP A 43 -12.68 6.52 0.77
C ASP A 43 -11.56 6.80 -0.26
N PHE A 44 -11.79 7.85 -1.05
CA PHE A 44 -10.86 8.27 -2.10
C PHE A 44 -9.55 8.82 -1.53
N ASP A 45 -9.57 9.43 -0.34
CA ASP A 45 -8.36 9.93 0.32
C ASP A 45 -7.41 8.79 0.67
N LEU A 46 -7.93 7.67 1.18
CA LEU A 46 -7.11 6.50 1.49
C LEU A 46 -6.60 5.80 0.23
N ARG A 47 -7.40 5.77 -0.84
CA ARG A 47 -6.98 5.27 -2.16
C ARG A 47 -5.82 6.09 -2.72
N ASP A 48 -5.99 7.41 -2.78
CA ASP A 48 -4.99 8.31 -3.37
C ASP A 48 -3.69 8.29 -2.57
N MET A 49 -3.79 8.21 -1.24
CA MET A 49 -2.61 8.02 -0.39
C MET A 49 -1.90 6.68 -0.66
N GLY A 50 -2.64 5.58 -0.88
CA GLY A 50 -2.08 4.30 -1.28
C GLY A 50 -1.30 4.40 -2.60
N HIS A 51 -1.86 5.09 -3.59
CA HIS A 51 -1.17 5.37 -4.86
C HIS A 51 0.10 6.19 -4.66
N GLU A 52 0.03 7.34 -3.97
CA GLU A 52 1.19 8.20 -3.74
C GLU A 52 2.34 7.47 -3.02
N LEU A 53 2.01 6.61 -2.05
CA LEU A 53 2.98 5.87 -1.28
C LEU A 53 3.66 4.76 -2.08
N LEU A 54 2.89 4.02 -2.90
CA LEU A 54 3.36 2.83 -3.59
C LEU A 54 3.98 3.14 -4.97
N ASP A 55 3.50 4.16 -5.68
CA ASP A 55 4.10 4.65 -6.94
C ASP A 55 5.56 5.08 -6.74
N GLY A 56 5.92 5.54 -5.54
CA GLY A 56 7.28 5.91 -5.17
C GLY A 56 8.23 4.73 -4.91
N LEU A 57 7.75 3.49 -4.98
CA LEU A 57 8.50 2.28 -4.63
C LEU A 57 8.71 1.38 -5.85
N GLU A 58 9.93 0.83 -6.00
CA GLU A 58 10.27 -0.11 -7.07
C GLU A 58 9.80 -1.55 -6.75
N CYS A 59 8.51 -1.73 -6.45
CA CYS A 59 7.90 -3.02 -6.16
C CYS A 59 6.55 -3.18 -6.86
N PRO A 60 6.10 -4.41 -7.19
CA PRO A 60 4.78 -4.64 -7.74
C PRO A 60 3.72 -4.38 -6.66
N PHE A 61 2.70 -3.59 -7.01
CA PHE A 61 1.58 -3.31 -6.12
C PHE A 61 0.25 -3.25 -6.88
N GLN A 62 -0.84 -3.30 -6.13
CA GLN A 62 -2.20 -3.09 -6.59
C GLN A 62 -3.02 -2.38 -5.51
N ILE A 63 -3.99 -1.57 -5.95
CA ILE A 63 -4.96 -0.91 -5.08
C ILE A 63 -6.34 -1.52 -5.38
N VAL A 64 -7.03 -2.00 -4.36
CA VAL A 64 -8.28 -2.78 -4.50
C VAL A 64 -9.38 -2.17 -3.62
N GLU A 65 -10.55 -1.93 -4.19
CA GLU A 65 -11.71 -1.52 -3.40
C GLU A 65 -12.27 -2.75 -2.68
N LYS A 66 -12.57 -2.66 -1.38
CA LYS A 66 -13.07 -3.82 -0.61
C LYS A 66 -14.43 -4.34 -1.12
N SER A 67 -15.19 -3.55 -1.87
CA SER A 67 -16.42 -4.01 -2.54
C SER A 67 -16.17 -5.09 -3.59
N GLU A 68 -14.95 -5.17 -4.15
CA GLU A 68 -14.55 -6.18 -5.13
C GLU A 68 -14.08 -7.50 -4.48
N MET A 69 -14.18 -7.62 -3.13
CA MET A 69 -13.84 -8.85 -2.40
C MET A 69 -15.04 -9.81 -2.20
N GLU A 70 -16.20 -9.53 -2.83
CA GLU A 70 -17.40 -10.40 -2.80
C GLU A 70 -17.34 -11.59 -3.78
#